data_AF-A0A4R8HGN3-F1
#
_entry.id   AF-A0A4R8HGN3-F1
#
_cell.length_a   1.000
_cell.length_b   1.000
_cell.length_c   1.000
_cell.angle_alpha   90.00
_cell.angle_beta   90.00
_cell.angle_gamma   90.00
#
_symmetry.space_group_name_H-M   'P 1'
#
loop_
_entity.id
_entity.type
_entity.pdbx_description
1 polymer ?
#
loop_
_entity_poly.entity_id
_entity_poly.type
_entity_poly.pdbx_seq_one_letter_code
_entity_poly.pdbx_strand_id
1 'polypeptide(L)'
;MTTYEMRIYTLKSVEAATAYRKIWIKHIESLKAFGIVTHGVFTVASDPAKVAALVGYPEGVDPEAASDRYMASDLFKADMAGFDIAWLSCVETILLTPETFSPLR
;
A
#
# COMPACT_ATOMS: atom_id res chain seq x y z
N MET A 1 -16.07 8.98 -9.22
CA MET A 1 -14.70 9.49 -9.42
C MET A 1 -13.74 8.55 -8.71
N THR A 2 -12.61 8.23 -9.34
CA THR A 2 -11.57 7.38 -8.75
C THR A 2 -10.92 8.09 -7.57
N THR A 3 -10.85 7.43 -6.41
CA THR A 3 -10.13 7.93 -5.23
C THR A 3 -8.77 7.26 -5.18
N TYR A 4 -7.74 8.00 -4.76
CA TYR A 4 -6.40 7.47 -4.57
C TYR A 4 -6.02 7.52 -3.09
N GLU A 5 -5.06 6.69 -2.71
CA GLU A 5 -4.49 6.72 -1.38
C GLU A 5 -2.97 6.58 -1.46
N MET A 6 -2.28 7.50 -0.82
CA MET A 6 -0.86 7.37 -0.53
C MET A 6 -0.71 6.63 0.80
N ARG A 7 -0.01 5.50 0.78
CA ARG A 7 0.33 4.70 1.96
C ARG A 7 1.81 4.81 2.23
N ILE A 8 2.19 5.29 3.41
CA ILE A 8 3.59 5.47 3.81
C ILE A 8 3.86 4.55 5.00
N TYR A 9 4.77 3.59 4.77
CA TYR A 9 5.17 2.59 5.75
C TYR A 9 6.53 2.99 6.30
N THR A 10 6.59 3.23 7.60
CA THR A 10 7.84 3.48 8.32
C THR A 10 8.28 2.20 8.99
N LEU A 11 9.46 1.72 8.64
CA LEU A 11 10.06 0.50 9.20
C LEU A 11 11.10 0.87 10.27
N LYS A 12 11.43 -0.09 11.14
CA LYS A 12 12.43 0.09 12.20
C LYS A 12 13.86 0.26 11.68
N SER A 13 14.16 -0.20 10.46
CA SER A 13 15.48 -0.09 9.85
C SER A 13 15.41 -0.15 8.32
N VAL A 14 16.55 0.13 7.67
CA VAL A 14 16.70 0.04 6.21
C VAL A 14 16.61 -1.41 5.72
N GLU A 15 17.11 -2.35 6.52
CA GLU A 15 17.02 -3.78 6.24
C GLU A 15 15.55 -4.24 6.27
N ALA A 16 14.79 -3.79 7.26
CA ALA A 16 13.36 -4.04 7.35
C ALA A 16 12.59 -3.44 6.16
N ALA A 17 12.91 -2.21 5.74
CA ALA A 17 12.33 -1.60 4.55
C ALA A 17 12.67 -2.39 3.28
N THR A 18 13.91 -2.88 3.16
CA THR A 18 14.33 -3.72 2.04
C THR A 18 13.59 -5.06 2.01
N ALA A 19 13.35 -5.67 3.16
CA ALA A 19 12.54 -6.87 3.27
C ALA A 19 11.07 -6.60 2.90
N TYR A 20 10.48 -5.53 3.42
CA TYR A 20 9.09 -5.16 3.15
C TYR A 20 8.84 -4.84 1.67
N ARG A 21 9.79 -4.20 0.98
CA ARG A 21 9.73 -3.96 -0.47
C ARG A 21 9.57 -5.24 -1.29
N LYS A 22 10.10 -6.37 -0.84
CA LYS A 22 9.97 -7.65 -1.55
C LYS A 22 8.56 -8.23 -1.42
N ILE A 23 7.83 -7.88 -0.36
CA ILE A 23 6.45 -8.32 -0.13
C ILE A 23 5.48 -7.61 -1.07
N TRP A 24 5.81 -6.37 -1.47
CA TRP A 24 4.96 -5.58 -2.36
C TRP A 24 4.63 -6.26 -3.69
N ILE A 25 5.50 -7.15 -4.19
CA ILE A 25 5.20 -7.96 -5.39
C ILE A 25 3.94 -8.80 -5.16
N LYS A 26 3.81 -9.42 -3.98
CA LYS A 26 2.62 -10.20 -3.62
C LYS A 26 1.42 -9.29 -3.35
N HIS A 27 1.62 -8.20 -2.60
CA HIS A 27 0.57 -7.23 -2.33
C HIS A 27 -0.07 -6.69 -3.61
N ILE A 28 0.71 -6.39 -4.65
CA ILE A 28 0.18 -5.90 -5.92
C ILE A 28 -0.83 -6.88 -6.53
N GLU A 29 -0.56 -8.19 -6.49
CA GLU A 29 -1.47 -9.19 -7.02
C GLU A 29 -2.67 -9.42 -6.09
N SER A 30 -2.44 -9.53 -4.78
CA SER A 30 -3.49 -9.75 -3.79
C SER A 30 -4.47 -8.58 -3.72
N LEU A 31 -4.00 -7.33 -3.76
CA LEU A 31 -4.81 -6.11 -3.71
C LEU A 31 -5.82 -6.02 -4.86
N LYS A 32 -5.46 -6.51 -6.07
CA LYS A 32 -6.38 -6.55 -7.22
C LYS A 32 -7.65 -7.34 -6.92
N ALA A 33 -7.54 -8.43 -6.15
CA ALA A 33 -8.68 -9.27 -5.77
C ALA A 33 -9.70 -8.52 -4.87
N PHE A 34 -9.29 -7.41 -4.25
CA PHE A 34 -10.14 -6.56 -3.42
C PHE A 34 -10.54 -5.25 -4.11
N GLY A 35 -10.28 -5.14 -5.42
CA GLY A 35 -10.59 -3.94 -6.21
C GLY A 35 -9.64 -2.77 -5.97
N ILE A 36 -8.47 -3.01 -5.38
CA ILE A 36 -7.46 -2.00 -5.11
C ILE A 36 -6.38 -2.09 -6.20
N VAL A 37 -6.13 -0.98 -6.90
CA VAL A 37 -5.16 -0.91 -7.99
C VAL A 37 -3.89 -0.24 -7.51
N THR A 38 -2.75 -0.92 -7.56
CA THR A 38 -1.45 -0.30 -7.25
C THR A 38 -0.92 0.45 -8.47
N HIS A 39 -0.69 1.76 -8.33
CA HIS A 39 -0.12 2.63 -9.37
C HIS A 39 1.40 2.76 -9.27
N GLY A 40 1.95 2.61 -8.07
CA GLY A 40 3.40 2.65 -7.88
C GLY A 40 3.81 2.34 -6.46
N VAL A 41 5.04 1.84 -6.32
CA VAL A 41 5.70 1.59 -5.04
C VAL A 41 7.09 2.23 -5.11
N PHE A 42 7.43 3.02 -4.11
CA PHE A 42 8.57 3.91 -4.10
C PHE A 42 9.37 3.75 -2.81
N THR A 43 10.69 3.95 -2.91
CA THR A 43 11.54 4.24 -1.75
C THR A 43 11.51 5.74 -1.48
N VAL A 44 11.53 6.15 -0.21
CA VAL A 44 11.59 7.57 0.15
C VAL A 44 13.05 8.02 0.19
N ALA A 45 13.45 8.93 -0.70
CA ALA A 45 14.87 9.30 -0.87
C ALA A 45 15.48 9.96 0.38
N SER A 46 14.69 10.73 1.13
CA SER A 46 15.11 11.37 2.37
C SER A 46 15.10 10.42 3.58
N ASP A 47 14.49 9.23 3.46
CA ASP A 47 14.36 8.28 4.55
C ASP A 47 14.31 6.83 4.01
N PRO A 48 15.45 6.13 3.93
CA PRO A 48 15.52 4.78 3.37
C PRO A 48 14.82 3.72 4.23
N ALA A 49 14.39 4.04 5.45
CA ALA A 49 13.55 3.17 6.28
C ALA A 49 12.06 3.29 5.92
N LYS A 50 11.68 4.11 4.93
CA LYS A 50 10.29 4.27 4.47
C LYS A 50 10.05 3.69 3.09
N VAL A 51 8.83 3.16 2.92
CA VAL A 51 8.28 2.72 1.65
C VAL A 51 6.97 3.47 1.43
N ALA A 52 6.77 4.04 0.24
CA ALA A 52 5.54 4.70 -0.13
C ALA A 52 4.84 3.92 -1.26
N ALA A 53 3.52 3.83 -1.23
CA ALA A 53 2.75 3.23 -2.30
C ALA A 53 1.55 4.11 -2.65
N LEU A 54 1.31 4.29 -3.95
CA LEU A 54 0.11 4.93 -4.46
C LEU A 54 -0.85 3.84 -4.93
N VAL A 55 -2.03 3.78 -4.33
CA VAL A 55 -3.12 2.89 -4.74
C VAL A 55 -4.34 3.68 -5.17
N GLY A 56 -5.21 3.06 -5.95
CA GLY A 56 -6.44 3.64 -6.47
C GLY A 56 -7.64 2.72 -6.22
N TYR A 57 -8.80 3.34 -6.07
CA TYR A 57 -10.08 2.70 -5.81
C TYR A 57 -11.07 3.12 -6.91
N PRO A 58 -11.70 2.16 -7.61
CA PRO A 58 -12.77 2.45 -8.56
C PRO A 58 -13.91 3.24 -7.94
N GLU A 59 -14.69 3.91 -8.78
CA GLU A 59 -15.87 4.66 -8.32
C GLU A 59 -16.84 3.77 -7.54
N GLY A 60 -17.28 4.27 -6.38
CA GLY A 60 -18.19 3.55 -5.48
C GLY A 60 -17.51 2.53 -4.57
N VAL A 61 -16.20 2.31 -4.68
CA VAL A 61 -15.43 1.51 -3.72
C VAL A 61 -15.01 2.40 -2.56
N ASP A 62 -15.43 2.04 -1.35
CA ASP A 62 -14.95 2.66 -0.11
C ASP A 62 -13.50 2.20 0.18
N PRO A 63 -12.51 3.12 0.22
CA PRO A 63 -11.12 2.81 0.48
C PRO A 63 -10.87 2.05 1.78
N GLU A 64 -11.55 2.43 2.86
CA GLU A 64 -11.37 1.84 4.19
C GLU A 64 -11.90 0.41 4.19
N ALA A 65 -13.16 0.23 3.77
CA ALA A 65 -13.77 -1.10 3.69
C ALA A 65 -13.05 -2.06 2.71
N ALA A 66 -12.47 -1.57 1.62
CA ALA A 66 -11.65 -2.40 0.73
C ALA A 66 -10.33 -2.82 1.40
N SER A 67 -9.66 -1.89 2.07
CA SER A 67 -8.41 -2.15 2.78
C SER A 67 -8.60 -3.11 3.95
N ASP A 68 -9.66 -2.95 4.73
CA ASP A 68 -10.00 -3.83 5.85
C ASP A 68 -10.29 -5.25 5.40
N ARG A 69 -11.07 -5.42 4.33
CA ARG A 69 -11.33 -6.74 3.74
C ARG A 69 -10.04 -7.43 3.29
N TYR A 70 -9.13 -6.67 2.69
CA TYR A 70 -7.83 -7.19 2.31
C TYR A 70 -7.02 -7.60 3.56
N MET A 71 -6.88 -6.73 4.56
CA MET A 71 -6.12 -7.02 5.78
C MET A 71 -6.67 -8.21 6.58
N ALA A 72 -7.98 -8.45 6.54
CA ALA A 72 -8.62 -9.59 7.19
C ALA A 72 -8.45 -10.92 6.42
N SER A 73 -7.99 -10.88 5.16
CA SER A 73 -7.97 -12.03 4.27
C SER A 73 -6.79 -12.98 4.49
N ASP A 74 -6.94 -14.22 4.02
CA ASP A 74 -5.83 -15.17 4.00
C ASP A 74 -4.76 -14.80 2.95
N LEU A 75 -5.12 -14.01 1.93
CA LEU A 75 -4.15 -13.46 0.98
C LEU A 75 -3.18 -12.51 1.68
N PHE A 76 -3.67 -11.61 2.53
CA PHE A 76 -2.79 -10.74 3.32
C PHE A 76 -1.87 -11.53 4.25
N LYS A 77 -2.41 -12.56 4.94
CA LYS A 77 -1.59 -13.45 5.79
C LYS A 77 -0.51 -14.16 4.98
N ALA A 78 -0.84 -14.66 3.78
CA ALA A 78 0.12 -15.32 2.89
C ALA A 78 1.17 -14.36 2.32
N ASP A 79 0.78 -13.11 2.05
CA ASP A 79 1.70 -12.08 1.60
C ASP A 79 2.75 -11.80 2.66
N MET A 80 2.30 -11.57 3.89
CA MET A 80 3.11 -11.26 5.07
C MET A 80 3.86 -12.47 5.66
N ALA A 81 3.62 -13.68 5.15
CA ALA A 81 4.30 -14.88 5.63
C ALA A 81 5.83 -14.75 5.53
N GLY A 82 6.51 -14.94 6.65
CA GLY A 82 7.97 -14.80 6.78
C GLY A 82 8.45 -13.37 7.02
N PHE A 83 7.56 -12.37 7.11
CA PHE A 83 7.89 -11.03 7.54
C PHE A 83 7.50 -10.80 8.99
N ASP A 84 8.40 -10.21 9.76
CA ASP A 84 8.11 -9.81 11.14
C ASP A 84 7.34 -8.48 11.14
N ILE A 85 6.04 -8.54 11.43
CA ILE A 85 5.18 -7.35 11.48
C ILE A 85 5.67 -6.33 12.52
N ALA A 86 6.40 -6.78 13.56
CA ALA A 86 6.97 -5.88 14.55
C ALA A 86 8.07 -4.98 13.96
N TRP A 87 8.55 -5.22 12.74
CA TRP A 87 9.45 -4.31 12.02
C TRP A 87 8.74 -3.09 11.43
N LEU A 88 7.40 -3.10 11.33
CA LEU A 88 6.60 -1.98 10.90
C LEU A 88 6.29 -1.07 12.11
N SER A 89 6.82 0.14 12.09
CA SER A 89 6.68 1.11 13.19
C SER A 89 5.44 1.98 13.05
N CYS A 90 5.11 2.38 11.82
CA CYS A 90 3.98 3.26 11.54
C CYS A 90 3.49 3.04 10.12
N VAL A 91 2.17 3.17 9.93
CA VAL A 91 1.53 3.28 8.62
C VAL A 91 0.72 4.56 8.61
N GLU A 92 1.02 5.43 7.66
CA GLU A 92 0.25 6.64 7.38
C GLU A 92 -0.52 6.45 6.08
N THR A 93 -1.78 6.86 6.06
CA THR A 93 -2.63 6.84 4.87
C THR A 93 -3.17 8.24 4.59
N ILE A 94 -3.12 8.63 3.32
CA ILE A 94 -3.58 9.94 2.86
C ILE A 94 -4.48 9.73 1.66
N LEU A 95 -5.77 10.04 1.81
CA LEU A 95 -6.72 10.02 0.70
C LEU A 95 -6.48 11.22 -0.23
N LEU A 96 -6.52 10.96 -1.53
CA LEU A 96 -6.21 11.91 -2.59
C LEU A 96 -7.33 11.89 -3.63
N THR A 97 -7.73 13.09 -4.06
CA THR A 97 -8.67 13.31 -5.16
C THR A 97 -7.89 13.90 -6.33
N PRO A 98 -7.84 13.23 -7.49
CA PRO A 98 -7.10 13.75 -8.64
C PRO A 98 -7.80 14.98 -9.21
N GLU A 99 -7.04 16.04 -9.52
CA GLU A 99 -7.58 17.17 -10.26
C GLU A 99 -8.02 16.76 -11.68
N THR A 100 -8.88 17.57 -12.31
CA THR A 100 -9.46 17.26 -13.63
C THR A 100 -8.42 17.09 -14.75
N PHE A 101 -7.25 17.71 -14.60
CA PHE A 101 -6.12 17.64 -15.52
C PHE A 101 -5.07 16.60 -15.13
N SER A 102 -5.28 15.85 -14.03
CA SER A 102 -4.37 14.79 -13.61
C SER A 102 -4.30 13.68 -14.66
N PRO A 103 -3.12 13.15 -15.00
CA PRO A 103 -2.98 11.99 -15.89
C PRO A 103 -3.48 10.69 -15.26
N LEU A 104 -3.69 10.66 -13.94
CA LEU A 104 -4.28 9.56 -13.18
C LEU A 104 -5.78 9.82 -12.92
N ARG A 105 -6.51 10.34 -13.90
CA ARG A 105 -7.98 10.45 -13.81
C ARG A 105 -8.65 9.23 -14.43
#